data_AF-A0A849QTI1-F1
#
_entry.id   AF-A0A849QTI1-F1
#
_cell.length_a   1.000
_cell.length_b   1.000
_cell.length_c   1.000
_cell.angle_alpha   90.00
_cell.angle_beta   90.00
_cell.angle_gamma   90.00
#
_symmetry.space_group_name_H-M   'P 1'
#
loop_
_entity.id
_entity.type
_entity.pdbx_description
1 polymer ?
#
loop_
_entity_poly.entity_id
_entity_poly.type
_entity_poly.pdbx_seq_one_letter_code
_entity_poly.pdbx_strand_id
1 'polypeptide(L)' 'MGVIELPVKDTKENLNVCMDNCGTCPSLPFPPQPYLFCARGKSSQKIERKGCKCPACPVYIENNLEGLYFCESGKAH' A
#
# COMPACT_ATOMS: atom_id res chain seq x y z
N MET A 1 9.13 -23.73 -11.95
CA MET A 1 9.07 -22.26 -11.97
C MET A 1 7.94 -21.86 -11.04
N GLY A 2 8.24 -21.58 -9.76
CA GLY A 2 7.22 -21.24 -8.78
C GLY A 2 6.62 -19.88 -9.10
N VAL A 3 5.31 -19.82 -9.28
CA VAL A 3 4.60 -18.54 -9.32
C VAL A 3 4.68 -17.96 -7.92
N ILE A 4 5.38 -16.83 -7.78
CA ILE A 4 5.38 -16.09 -6.51
C ILE A 4 4.02 -15.40 -6.47
N GLU A 5 3.05 -16.04 -5.82
CA GLU A 5 1.72 -15.46 -5.65
C GLU A 5 1.88 -14.21 -4.79
N LEU A 6 1.57 -13.04 -5.36
CA LEU A 6 1.65 -11.79 -4.62
C LEU A 6 0.50 -11.74 -3.62
N PRO A 7 0.74 -11.34 -2.35
CA PRO A 7 -0.29 -11.30 -1.32
C PRO A 7 -1.39 -10.28 -1.64
N VAL A 8 -1.13 -9.31 -2.52
CA VAL A 8 -2.13 -8.36 -3.01
C VAL A 8 -2.13 -8.34 -4.54
N LYS A 9 -3.30 -8.55 -5.13
CA LYS A 9 -3.50 -8.48 -6.59
C LYS A 9 -3.54 -7.02 -7.06
N ASP A 10 -2.90 -6.74 -8.19
CA ASP A 10 -2.94 -5.44 -8.85
C ASP A 10 -4.21 -5.30 -9.70
N THR A 11 -5.35 -5.08 -9.04
CA THR A 11 -6.64 -4.87 -9.69
C THR A 11 -7.11 -3.42 -9.57
N LYS A 12 -8.08 -3.03 -10.40
CA LYS A 12 -8.66 -1.68 -10.37
C LYS A 12 -9.38 -1.42 -9.05
N GLU A 13 -10.01 -2.45 -8.49
CA GLU A 13 -10.71 -2.40 -7.21
C GLU A 13 -9.73 -2.07 -6.07
N ASN A 14 -8.62 -2.82 -5.97
CA ASN A 14 -7.58 -2.58 -4.97
C ASN A 14 -6.91 -1.23 -5.15
N LEU A 15 -6.71 -0.79 -6.40
CA LEU A 15 -6.19 0.53 -6.71
C LEU A 15 -7.11 1.63 -6.19
N ASN A 16 -8.42 1.53 -6.42
CA ASN A 16 -9.40 2.51 -5.93
C ASN A 16 -9.41 2.58 -4.40
N VAL A 17 -9.45 1.43 -3.72
CA VAL A 17 -9.35 1.39 -2.25
C VAL A 17 -8.07 2.04 -1.77
N CYS A 18 -6.95 1.83 -2.46
CA CYS A 18 -5.70 2.49 -2.12
C CYS A 18 -5.76 4.00 -2.37
N MET A 19 -6.38 4.47 -3.44
CA MET A 19 -6.57 5.91 -3.68
C MET A 19 -7.40 6.55 -2.57
N ASP A 20 -8.48 5.92 -2.13
CA ASP A 20 -9.33 6.45 -1.05
C ASP A 20 -8.61 6.44 0.31
N ASN A 21 -7.94 5.33 0.64
CA ASN A 21 -7.31 5.17 1.95
C ASN A 21 -5.93 5.85 2.05
N CYS A 22 -5.05 5.60 1.07
CA CYS A 22 -3.71 6.18 1.05
C CYS A 22 -3.70 7.60 0.49
N GLY A 23 -4.62 7.98 -0.40
CA GLY A 23 -4.75 9.34 -0.94
C GLY A 23 -5.18 10.39 0.09
N THR A 24 -5.39 10.00 1.36
CA THR A 24 -5.57 10.91 2.49
C THR A 24 -4.69 10.53 3.69
N CYS A 25 -3.64 9.75 3.49
CA CYS A 25 -2.73 9.29 4.56
C CYS A 25 -1.75 10.40 4.98
N PRO A 26 -1.61 10.71 6.28
CA PRO A 26 -0.76 11.82 6.74
C PRO A 26 0.74 11.61 6.50
N SER A 27 1.17 10.37 6.26
CA SER A 27 2.57 10.04 5.97
C SER A 27 2.96 10.19 4.49
N LEU A 28 1.99 10.40 3.59
CA LEU A 28 2.25 10.46 2.15
C LEU A 28 2.32 11.91 1.63
N PRO A 29 3.27 12.22 0.72
CA PRO A 29 3.21 13.45 -0.05
C PRO A 29 2.02 13.40 -1.03
N PHE A 30 1.33 14.54 -1.21
CA PHE A 30 0.16 14.62 -2.09
C PHE A 30 0.49 15.31 -3.42
N PRO A 31 0.08 14.72 -4.57
CA PRO A 31 -0.51 13.38 -4.71
C PRO A 31 0.55 12.26 -4.67
N PRO A 32 0.27 11.12 -4.00
CA PRO A 32 1.22 10.01 -3.94
C PRO A 32 1.34 9.31 -5.30
N GLN A 33 2.57 9.01 -5.71
CA GLN A 33 2.87 8.21 -6.89
C GLN A 33 3.99 7.20 -6.57
N PRO A 34 3.86 5.92 -6.97
CA PRO A 34 2.64 5.26 -7.48
C PRO A 34 1.57 5.10 -6.39
N TYR A 35 0.38 4.61 -6.74
CA TYR A 35 -0.60 4.07 -5.78
C TYR A 35 -0.41 2.56 -5.61
N LEU A 36 -1.14 1.96 -4.67
CA LEU A 36 -1.17 0.52 -4.37
C LEU A 36 0.20 -0.05 -3.96
N PHE A 37 0.85 0.62 -3.00
CA PHE A 37 2.22 0.29 -2.58
C PHE A 37 2.41 -1.14 -2.09
N CYS A 38 1.42 -1.70 -1.40
CA CYS A 38 1.45 -3.08 -0.89
C CYS A 38 1.53 -4.13 -2.02
N ALA A 39 1.10 -3.81 -3.25
CA ALA A 39 1.22 -4.70 -4.42
C ALA A 39 2.33 -4.27 -5.39
N ARG A 40 2.46 -2.96 -5.63
CA ARG A 40 3.33 -2.39 -6.68
C ARG A 40 4.74 -2.06 -6.20
N GLY A 41 4.94 -1.90 -4.89
CA GLY A 41 6.21 -1.53 -4.28
C GLY A 41 6.20 -0.11 -3.68
N LYS A 42 7.32 0.29 -3.09
CA LYS A 42 7.43 1.53 -2.31
C LYS A 42 7.35 2.79 -3.17
N SER A 43 7.07 3.93 -2.54
CA SER A 43 7.20 5.24 -3.17
C SER A 43 8.65 5.52 -3.55
N SER A 44 8.84 6.29 -4.62
CA SER A 44 10.13 6.88 -4.98
C SER A 44 10.51 8.06 -4.07
N GLN A 45 9.54 8.60 -3.33
CA GLN A 45 9.75 9.72 -2.42
C GLN A 45 10.11 9.25 -1.01
N LYS A 46 10.79 10.11 -0.26
CA LYS A 46 11.07 9.88 1.15
C LYS A 46 9.77 9.99 1.96
N ILE A 47 9.42 8.94 2.68
CA ILE A 47 8.24 8.90 3.54
C ILE A 47 8.61 9.32 4.95
N GLU A 48 7.82 10.22 5.54
CA GLU A 48 7.93 10.56 6.97
C GLU A 48 6.76 9.91 7.71
N ARG A 49 7.07 9.10 8.74
CA ARG A 49 6.08 8.36 9.50
C ARG A 49 5.30 9.29 10.45
N LYS A 50 4.22 9.89 9.96
CA LYS A 50 3.31 10.77 10.70
C LYS A 50 2.01 10.08 11.13
N GLY A 51 1.90 8.78 10.86
CA GLY A 51 0.72 7.96 11.10
C GLY A 51 0.32 7.16 9.86
N CYS A 52 -0.21 5.95 10.05
CA CYS A 52 -0.48 5.01 8.96
C CYS A 52 -1.95 4.58 8.95
N LYS A 53 -2.58 4.64 7.78
CA LYS A 53 -3.95 4.14 7.55
C LYS A 53 -3.98 2.67 7.08
N CYS A 54 -2.83 2.02 6.93
CA CYS A 54 -2.77 0.61 6.51
C CYS A 54 -3.58 -0.34 7.41
N PRO A 55 -3.57 -0.26 8.76
CA PRO A 55 -4.31 -1.21 9.59
C PRO A 55 -5.83 -1.17 9.40
N ALA A 56 -6.35 -0.03 8.92
CA ALA A 56 -7.77 0.16 8.64
C ALA A 56 -8.12 0.02 7.14
N CYS A 57 -7.13 -0.30 6.29
CA CYS A 57 -7.34 -0.45 4.86
C CYS A 57 -8.09 -1.76 4.56
N PRO A 58 -9.18 -1.76 3.77
CA PRO A 58 -9.86 -3.00 3.40
C PRO A 58 -8.92 -4.02 2.74
N VAL A 59 -8.05 -3.58 1.82
CA VAL A 59 -7.04 -4.46 1.18
C VAL A 59 -6.10 -5.12 2.19
N TYR A 60 -5.73 -4.40 3.26
CA TYR A 60 -4.86 -4.93 4.31
C TYR A 60 -5.55 -6.05 5.08
N ILE A 61 -6.79 -5.79 5.49
CA ILE A 61 -7.60 -6.71 6.31
C ILE A 61 -7.95 -7.97 5.51
N GLU A 62 -8.44 -7.79 4.28
CA GLU A 62 -8.88 -8.90 3.41
C GLU A 62 -7.74 -9.85 3.05
N ASN A 63 -6.52 -9.33 2.89
CA ASN A 63 -5.35 -10.14 2.56
C ASN A 63 -4.51 -10.51 3.79
N ASN A 64 -4.99 -10.23 5.01
CA ASN A 64 -4.30 -10.50 6.28
C ASN A 64 -2.82 -10.08 6.26
N LEU A 65 -2.54 -8.89 5.73
CA LEU A 65 -1.16 -8.45 5.55
C LEU A 65 -0.50 -8.21 6.90
N GLU A 66 0.80 -8.46 6.96
CA GLU A 66 1.63 -8.08 8.09
C GLU A 66 2.53 -6.89 7.73
N GLY A 67 2.89 -6.10 8.75
CA GLY A 67 3.70 -4.90 8.58
C GLY A 67 2.89 -3.66 8.24
N LEU A 68 3.55 -2.51 8.22
CA LEU A 68 2.93 -1.22 7.94
C LEU A 68 3.87 -0.39 7.07
N TYR A 69 3.37 0.76 6.62
CA TYR A 69 4.16 1.71 5.83
C TYR A 69 4.71 1.06 4.54
N PHE A 70 3.88 0.30 3.80
CA PHE A 70 4.25 -0.27 2.50
C PHE A 70 4.71 0.78 1.47
N CYS A 71 4.29 2.04 1.66
CA CYS A 71 4.81 3.17 0.88
C CYS A 71 6.31 3.44 1.10
N GLU A 72 6.89 2.97 2.21
CA GLU A 72 8.31 3.09 2.54
C GLU A 72 9.03 1.74 2.39
N SER A 73 8.46 0.66 2.97
CA SER A 73 9.08 -0.67 3.02
C SER A 73 8.95 -1.44 1.71
N GLY A 74 7.87 -1.23 0.95
CA GLY A 74 7.60 -1.88 -0.33
C GLY A 74 6.47 -2.90 -0.28
N LYS A 75 6.53 -3.89 -1.18
CA LYS A 75 5.49 -4.91 -1.32
C LYS A 75 5.29 -5.66 0.00
N ALA A 76 4.04 -5.99 0.32
CA ALA A 76 3.72 -6.84 1.45
C ALA A 76 4.33 -8.24 1.26
N HIS A 77 4.63 -8.91 2.37
CA HIS A 77 5.24 -10.24 2.45
C HIS A 77 4.20 -11.23 2.97
#